data_AF-A0A418XFC5-F1
#
_entry.id   AF-A0A418XFC5-F1
#
_cell.length_a   1.000
_cell.length_b   1.000
_cell.length_c   1.000
_cell.angle_alpha   90.00
_cell.angle_beta   90.00
_cell.angle_gamma   90.00
#
_symmetry.space_group_name_H-M   'P 1'
#
loop_
_entity.id
_entity.type
_entity.pdbx_description
1 polymer ?
#
loop_
_entity_poly.entity_id
_entity_poly.type
_entity_poly.pdbx_seq_one_letter_code
_entity_poly.pdbx_strand_id
1 'polypeptide(L)'
;MSHIENFRKKFHIDQKADLRNALVAVDAIYEANRIATEYLSEIDPSDAKTGFRIHSLLNLLGRIFEHSEGMLVAISTGSPASAEALSRIVVEGSINVMYLATIGNPSTLIQFFRSWLNEHERKLGEWKETIKGESYADKVSAMIDERSDFIQSLGLYVDKIESQSLIDPCDRNTEWPKSLFKRFEAMGRKTDYYESYHRLSGASHLTGEDTLLWLISLEMPIEQKIKMAKEAWAYSTMMSRIACTFFVDAAAACVIGYGRSSNEDLQKLKQSLGRSVQSIAKEAGVPH
;
A
#
# COMPACT_ATOMS: atom_id res chain seq x y z
N MET A 1 8.36 -23.79 10.45
CA MET A 1 8.15 -23.62 9.00
C MET A 1 8.65 -22.23 8.67
N SER A 2 9.55 -22.10 7.70
CA SER A 2 10.08 -20.78 7.29
C SER A 2 8.97 -19.90 6.68
N HIS A 3 9.14 -18.58 6.68
CA HIS A 3 8.15 -17.67 6.10
C HIS A 3 7.90 -17.97 4.62
N ILE A 4 8.94 -18.33 3.85
CA ILE A 4 8.78 -18.72 2.44
C ILE A 4 8.00 -20.04 2.23
N GLU A 5 8.15 -21.02 3.11
CA GLU A 5 7.36 -22.26 3.06
C GLU A 5 5.88 -21.99 3.40
N ASN A 6 5.63 -21.14 4.40
CA ASN A 6 4.29 -20.70 4.76
C ASN A 6 3.64 -19.96 3.58
N PHE A 7 4.37 -19.04 2.95
CA PHE A 7 3.91 -18.29 1.78
C PHE A 7 3.56 -19.22 0.61
N ARG A 8 4.46 -20.15 0.26
CA ARG A 8 4.21 -21.15 -0.78
C ARG A 8 2.94 -21.96 -0.49
N LYS A 9 2.79 -22.43 0.75
CA LYS A 9 1.63 -23.22 1.18
C LYS A 9 0.34 -22.41 1.15
N LYS A 10 0.34 -21.19 1.68
CA LYS A 10 -0.82 -20.30 1.78
C LYS A 10 -1.40 -19.97 0.41
N PHE A 11 -0.54 -19.71 -0.58
CA PHE A 11 -0.96 -19.31 -1.93
C PHE A 11 -0.95 -20.46 -2.94
N HIS A 12 -0.80 -21.71 -2.47
CA HIS A 12 -0.80 -22.90 -3.32
C HIS A 12 0.18 -22.82 -4.51
N ILE A 13 1.35 -22.20 -4.29
CA ILE A 13 2.35 -22.05 -5.35
C ILE A 13 3.01 -23.41 -5.61
N ASP A 14 3.13 -23.78 -6.89
CA ASP A 14 3.75 -25.04 -7.34
C ASP A 14 5.09 -25.27 -6.63
N GLN A 15 5.33 -26.46 -6.07
CA GLN A 15 6.55 -26.80 -5.33
C GLN A 15 7.85 -26.63 -6.14
N LYS A 16 7.77 -26.69 -7.47
CA LYS A 16 8.90 -26.50 -8.39
C LYS A 16 9.12 -25.04 -8.77
N ALA A 17 8.21 -24.13 -8.44
CA ALA A 17 8.38 -22.71 -8.73
C ALA A 17 9.59 -22.14 -7.97
N ASP A 18 10.42 -21.37 -8.67
CA ASP A 18 11.59 -20.69 -8.12
C ASP A 18 11.16 -19.40 -7.42
N LEU A 19 11.29 -19.39 -6.08
CA LEU A 19 10.91 -18.25 -5.24
C LEU A 19 12.10 -17.39 -4.81
N ARG A 20 13.30 -17.59 -5.37
CA ARG A 20 14.49 -16.83 -4.99
C ARG A 20 14.29 -15.32 -5.10
N ASN A 21 13.52 -14.87 -6.11
CA ASN A 21 13.25 -13.45 -6.32
C ASN A 21 12.39 -12.82 -5.22
N ALA A 22 11.49 -13.61 -4.61
CA ALA A 22 10.57 -13.19 -3.57
C ALA A 22 11.08 -13.46 -2.15
N LEU A 23 12.01 -14.41 -1.95
CA LEU A 23 12.46 -14.90 -0.64
C LEU A 23 12.73 -13.79 0.39
N VAL A 24 13.66 -12.87 0.07
CA VAL A 24 14.04 -11.79 1.00
C VAL A 24 12.86 -10.88 1.33
N ALA A 25 11.99 -10.64 0.36
CA ALA A 25 10.81 -9.80 0.53
C ALA A 25 9.73 -10.47 1.37
N VAL A 26 9.46 -11.76 1.14
CA VAL A 26 8.53 -12.57 1.93
C VAL A 26 8.97 -12.60 3.39
N ASP A 27 10.23 -12.94 3.64
CA ASP A 27 10.77 -13.01 5.00
C ASP A 27 10.62 -11.66 5.72
N ALA A 28 10.93 -10.56 5.03
CA ALA A 28 10.83 -9.21 5.59
C ALA A 28 9.39 -8.79 5.92
N ILE A 29 8.43 -8.97 5.01
CA ILE A 29 7.05 -8.53 5.27
C ILE A 29 6.35 -9.41 6.31
N TYR A 30 6.62 -10.73 6.33
CA TYR A 30 6.03 -11.63 7.32
C TYR A 30 6.53 -11.29 8.72
N GLU A 31 7.84 -11.08 8.86
CA GLU A 31 8.43 -10.76 10.14
C GLU A 31 8.03 -9.36 10.62
N ALA A 32 8.01 -8.36 9.74
CA ALA A 32 7.55 -7.02 10.11
C ALA A 32 6.07 -7.00 10.52
N ASN A 33 5.20 -7.74 9.81
CA ASN A 33 3.80 -7.86 10.17
C ASN A 33 3.62 -8.54 11.53
N ARG A 34 4.36 -9.62 11.78
CA ARG A 34 4.36 -10.35 13.05
C ARG A 34 4.75 -9.42 14.21
N ILE A 35 5.89 -8.74 14.10
CA ILE A 35 6.39 -7.80 15.12
C ILE A 35 5.36 -6.72 15.42
N ALA A 36 4.81 -6.07 14.39
CA ALA A 36 3.87 -4.98 14.60
C ALA A 36 2.53 -5.44 15.18
N THR A 37 2.01 -6.58 14.72
CA THR A 37 0.74 -7.12 15.19
C THR A 37 0.85 -7.59 16.64
N GLU A 38 1.88 -8.36 16.98
CA GLU A 38 2.13 -8.80 18.35
C GLU A 38 2.24 -7.59 19.28
N TYR A 39 3.15 -6.64 18.98
CA TYR A 39 3.38 -5.47 19.82
C TYR A 39 2.11 -4.64 20.04
N LEU A 40 1.37 -4.31 18.97
CA LEU A 40 0.16 -3.50 19.09
C LEU A 40 -0.98 -4.23 19.79
N SER A 41 -1.07 -5.56 19.65
CA SER A 41 -2.11 -6.37 20.29
C SER A 41 -1.93 -6.53 21.79
N GLU A 42 -0.70 -6.36 22.29
CA GLU A 42 -0.38 -6.42 23.73
C GLU A 42 -0.63 -5.10 24.46
N ILE A 43 -0.86 -4.00 23.73
CA ILE A 43 -1.16 -2.71 24.34
C ILE A 43 -2.60 -2.71 24.83
N ASP A 44 -2.77 -2.59 26.14
CA ASP A 44 -4.07 -2.28 26.75
C ASP A 44 -4.37 -0.78 26.58
N PRO A 45 -5.40 -0.39 25.81
CA PRO A 45 -5.66 1.02 25.55
C PRO A 45 -6.11 1.76 26.81
N SER A 46 -5.45 2.87 27.14
CA SER A 46 -5.81 3.70 28.31
C SER A 46 -7.17 4.39 28.19
N ASP A 47 -7.68 4.54 26.97
CA ASP A 47 -8.97 5.16 26.67
C ASP A 47 -9.53 4.71 25.30
N ALA A 48 -10.80 5.07 25.03
CA ALA A 48 -11.50 4.68 23.81
C ALA A 48 -10.84 5.23 22.53
N LYS A 49 -10.34 6.47 22.53
CA LYS A 49 -9.68 7.07 21.35
C LYS A 49 -8.35 6.35 21.03
N THR A 50 -7.62 5.92 22.04
CA THR A 50 -6.39 5.14 21.89
C THR A 50 -6.71 3.76 21.34
N GLY A 51 -7.74 3.09 21.87
CA GLY A 51 -8.20 1.79 21.36
C GLY A 51 -8.63 1.88 19.90
N PHE A 52 -9.46 2.88 19.56
CA PHE A 52 -9.87 3.16 18.19
C PHE A 52 -8.68 3.31 17.24
N ARG A 53 -7.66 4.10 17.65
CA ARG A 53 -6.48 4.33 16.83
C ARG A 53 -5.63 3.06 16.66
N ILE A 54 -5.39 2.30 17.72
CA ILE A 54 -4.63 1.03 17.67
C ILE A 54 -5.31 0.05 16.72
N HIS A 55 -6.60 -0.21 16.91
CA HIS A 55 -7.35 -1.17 16.08
C HIS A 55 -7.43 -0.74 14.62
N SER A 56 -7.57 0.56 14.35
CA SER A 56 -7.57 1.07 12.99
C SER A 56 -6.20 0.89 12.32
N LEU A 57 -5.10 1.19 13.01
CA LEU A 57 -3.75 0.99 12.48
C LEU A 57 -3.44 -0.49 12.25
N LEU A 58 -3.85 -1.38 13.16
CA LEU A 58 -3.76 -2.83 12.98
C LEU A 58 -4.47 -3.29 11.70
N ASN A 59 -5.72 -2.86 11.51
CA ASN A 59 -6.49 -3.22 10.33
C ASN A 59 -5.87 -2.66 9.04
N LEU A 60 -5.45 -1.39 9.04
CA LEU A 60 -4.82 -0.77 7.87
C LEU A 60 -3.49 -1.44 7.52
N LEU A 61 -2.65 -1.75 8.52
CA LEU A 61 -1.40 -2.46 8.31
C LEU A 61 -1.65 -3.88 7.76
N GLY A 62 -2.64 -4.59 8.30
CA GLY A 62 -3.04 -5.91 7.82
C GLY A 62 -3.48 -5.91 6.35
N ARG A 63 -4.19 -4.86 5.90
CA ARG A 63 -4.55 -4.68 4.48
C ARG A 63 -3.33 -4.47 3.59
N ILE A 64 -2.36 -3.69 4.04
CA ILE A 64 -1.11 -3.48 3.28
C ILE A 64 -0.28 -4.75 3.23
N PHE A 65 -0.27 -5.53 4.32
CA PHE A 65 0.36 -6.85 4.34
C PHE A 65 -0.27 -7.77 3.30
N GLU A 66 -1.61 -7.86 3.25
CA GLU A 66 -2.34 -8.65 2.25
C GLU A 66 -1.99 -8.21 0.81
N HIS A 67 -1.93 -6.90 0.54
CA HIS A 67 -1.49 -6.38 -0.76
C HIS A 67 -0.01 -6.70 -1.06
N SER A 68 0.85 -6.68 -0.06
CA SER A 68 2.27 -7.06 -0.19
C SER A 68 2.41 -8.54 -0.52
N GLU A 69 1.58 -9.40 0.08
CA GLU A 69 1.54 -10.82 -0.27
C GLU A 69 1.07 -11.01 -1.71
N GLY A 70 -0.02 -10.36 -2.13
CA GLY A 70 -0.52 -10.43 -3.50
C GLY A 70 0.51 -9.98 -4.53
N MET A 71 1.26 -8.91 -4.23
CA MET A 71 2.38 -8.43 -5.05
C MET A 71 3.45 -9.50 -5.22
N LEU A 72 3.85 -10.15 -4.12
CA LEU A 72 4.88 -11.20 -4.16
C LEU A 72 4.38 -12.48 -4.83
N VAL A 73 3.08 -12.78 -4.75
CA VAL A 73 2.47 -13.87 -5.53
C VAL A 73 2.60 -13.56 -7.01
N ALA A 74 2.21 -12.35 -7.44
CA ALA A 74 2.31 -11.93 -8.83
C ALA A 74 3.76 -12.03 -9.36
N ILE A 75 4.77 -11.60 -8.61
CA ILE A 75 6.19 -11.83 -8.98
C ILE A 75 6.51 -13.33 -9.09
N SER A 76 6.10 -14.11 -8.09
CA SER A 76 6.44 -15.53 -7.99
C SER A 76 5.77 -16.39 -9.07
N THR A 77 4.62 -15.98 -9.58
CA THR A 77 3.86 -16.68 -10.63
C THR A 77 4.08 -16.07 -12.02
N GLY A 78 4.96 -15.08 -12.13
CA GLY A 78 5.41 -14.52 -13.39
C GLY A 78 4.49 -13.47 -14.01
N SER A 79 3.92 -12.61 -13.19
CA SER A 79 3.08 -11.47 -13.56
C SER A 79 3.69 -10.14 -13.07
N PRO A 80 4.86 -9.72 -13.63
CA PRO A 80 5.60 -8.55 -13.18
C PRO A 80 4.81 -7.24 -13.23
N ALA A 81 4.05 -6.99 -14.30
CA ALA A 81 3.22 -5.79 -14.43
C ALA A 81 2.15 -5.70 -13.33
N SER A 82 1.52 -6.84 -12.99
CA SER A 82 0.55 -6.90 -11.87
C SER A 82 1.23 -6.65 -10.53
N ALA A 83 2.46 -7.14 -10.35
CA ALA A 83 3.23 -6.85 -9.16
C ALA A 83 3.58 -5.36 -9.03
N GLU A 84 3.89 -4.66 -10.11
CA GLU A 84 4.13 -3.21 -10.08
C GLU A 84 2.88 -2.42 -9.71
N ALA A 85 1.72 -2.79 -10.25
CA ALA A 85 0.45 -2.20 -9.86
C ALA A 85 0.16 -2.39 -8.36
N LEU A 86 0.41 -3.59 -7.82
CA LEU A 86 0.27 -3.85 -6.39
C LEU A 86 1.36 -3.16 -5.55
N SER A 87 2.59 -3.03 -6.07
CA SER A 87 3.68 -2.28 -5.43
C SER A 87 3.27 -0.84 -5.16
N ARG A 88 2.58 -0.19 -6.12
CA ARG A 88 2.03 1.16 -5.93
C ARG A 88 1.08 1.22 -4.74
N ILE A 89 0.15 0.27 -4.65
CA ILE A 89 -0.84 0.20 -3.57
C ILE A 89 -0.14 0.00 -2.22
N VAL A 90 0.88 -0.86 -2.17
CA VAL A 90 1.69 -1.07 -0.97
C VAL A 90 2.41 0.21 -0.54
N VAL A 91 3.05 0.94 -1.47
CA VAL A 91 3.72 2.21 -1.17
C VAL A 91 2.74 3.27 -0.67
N GLU A 92 1.62 3.45 -1.37
CA GLU A 92 0.58 4.42 -1.00
C GLU A 92 -0.03 4.13 0.37
N GLY A 93 -0.43 2.87 0.61
CA GLY A 93 -0.99 2.43 1.88
C GLY A 93 0.01 2.61 3.01
N SER A 94 1.27 2.24 2.80
CA SER A 94 2.34 2.38 3.79
C SER A 94 2.56 3.84 4.20
N ILE A 95 2.58 4.76 3.23
CA ILE A 95 2.73 6.20 3.49
C ILE A 95 1.54 6.76 4.27
N ASN A 96 0.33 6.30 3.99
CA ASN A 96 -0.85 6.68 4.75
C ASN A 96 -0.75 6.21 6.21
N VAL A 97 -0.38 4.95 6.44
CA VAL A 97 -0.22 4.38 7.78
C VAL A 97 0.93 5.05 8.53
N MET A 98 2.08 5.27 7.89
CA MET A 98 3.20 5.99 8.49
C MET A 98 2.77 7.38 8.96
N TYR A 99 2.05 8.13 8.12
CA TYR A 99 1.56 9.46 8.49
C TYR A 99 0.61 9.38 9.69
N LEU A 100 -0.39 8.49 9.65
CA LEU A 100 -1.37 8.31 10.72
C LEU A 100 -0.74 7.85 12.04
N ALA A 101 0.34 7.06 11.98
CA ALA A 101 1.03 6.54 13.16
C ALA A 101 2.01 7.55 13.78
N THR A 102 2.72 8.33 12.97
CA THR A 102 3.84 9.18 13.44
C THR A 102 3.49 10.65 13.62
N ILE A 103 2.70 11.20 12.69
CA ILE A 103 2.34 12.63 12.69
C ILE A 103 0.89 12.78 13.15
N GLY A 104 0.00 11.93 12.65
CA GLY A 104 -1.44 12.03 12.90
C GLY A 104 -1.84 11.65 14.32
N ASN A 105 -3.10 11.92 14.63
CA ASN A 105 -3.74 11.57 15.89
C ASN A 105 -5.14 10.95 15.61
N PRO A 106 -5.95 10.62 16.64
CA PRO A 106 -7.30 10.10 16.42
C PRO A 106 -8.19 11.00 15.55
N SER A 107 -8.05 12.32 15.63
CA SER A 107 -8.78 13.28 14.78
C SER A 107 -8.33 13.19 13.31
N THR A 108 -7.02 13.06 13.05
CA THR A 108 -6.50 12.81 11.69
C THR A 108 -7.08 11.52 11.08
N LEU A 109 -7.26 10.48 11.89
CA LEU A 109 -7.84 9.22 11.44
C LEU A 109 -9.34 9.36 11.11
N ILE A 110 -10.10 10.14 11.88
CA ILE A 110 -11.48 10.51 11.52
C ILE A 110 -11.50 11.28 10.19
N GLN A 111 -10.59 12.23 10.00
CA GLN A 111 -10.48 12.98 8.74
C GLN A 111 -10.12 12.07 7.55
N PHE A 112 -9.27 11.06 7.75
CA PHE A 112 -8.99 10.02 6.75
C PHE A 112 -10.27 9.30 6.31
N PHE A 113 -11.10 8.85 7.26
CA PHE A 113 -12.37 8.20 6.94
C PHE A 113 -13.37 9.15 6.28
N ARG A 114 -13.52 10.37 6.79
CA ARG A 114 -14.38 11.40 6.19
C ARG A 114 -13.95 11.77 4.77
N SER A 115 -12.64 11.81 4.50
CA SER A 115 -12.13 12.04 3.15
C SER A 115 -12.59 10.97 2.16
N TRP A 116 -12.67 9.70 2.61
CA TRP A 116 -13.16 8.61 1.76
C TRP A 116 -14.68 8.70 1.56
N LEU A 117 -15.44 8.97 2.63
CA LEU A 117 -16.90 9.12 2.57
C LEU A 117 -17.31 10.25 1.61
N ASN A 118 -16.72 11.43 1.78
CA ASN A 118 -17.02 12.61 0.96
C ASN A 118 -16.73 12.36 -0.53
N GLU A 119 -15.62 11.68 -0.85
CA GLU A 119 -15.29 11.35 -2.24
C GLU A 119 -16.28 10.36 -2.84
N HIS A 120 -16.74 9.37 -2.07
CA HIS A 120 -17.71 8.38 -2.55
C HIS A 120 -19.09 9.01 -2.77
N GLU A 121 -19.58 9.82 -1.84
CA GLU A 121 -20.84 10.54 -2.02
C GLU A 121 -20.81 11.43 -3.27
N ARG A 122 -19.71 12.19 -3.45
CA ARG A 122 -19.50 13.01 -4.65
C ARG A 122 -19.56 12.18 -5.92
N LYS A 123 -18.87 11.04 -5.97
CA LYS A 123 -18.83 10.15 -7.15
C LYS A 123 -20.17 9.51 -7.46
N LEU A 124 -20.93 9.12 -6.43
CA LEU A 124 -22.30 8.62 -6.61
C LEU A 124 -23.23 9.71 -7.16
N GLY A 125 -23.11 10.94 -6.66
CA GLY A 125 -23.83 12.10 -7.20
C GLY A 125 -23.48 12.36 -8.66
N GLU A 126 -22.20 12.41 -9.01
CA GLU A 126 -21.74 12.57 -10.40
C GLU A 126 -22.27 11.46 -11.32
N TRP A 127 -22.26 10.21 -10.84
CA TRP A 127 -22.79 9.08 -11.60
C TRP A 127 -24.30 9.22 -11.83
N LYS A 128 -25.06 9.61 -10.78
CA LYS A 128 -26.50 9.81 -10.87
C LYS A 128 -26.87 10.92 -11.86
N GLU A 129 -26.10 12.02 -11.87
CA GLU A 129 -26.27 13.09 -12.85
C GLU A 129 -25.97 12.62 -14.28
N THR A 130 -24.92 11.82 -14.46
CA THR A 130 -24.48 11.34 -15.78
C THR A 130 -25.50 10.44 -16.47
N ILE A 131 -26.27 9.66 -15.72
CA ILE A 131 -27.27 8.72 -16.28
C ILE A 131 -28.64 9.36 -16.51
N LYS A 132 -28.82 10.66 -16.23
CA LYS A 132 -30.12 11.32 -16.38
C LYS A 132 -30.60 11.29 -17.82
N GLY A 133 -31.84 10.85 -18.03
CA GLY A 133 -32.46 10.76 -19.35
C GLY A 133 -32.11 9.50 -20.14
N GLU A 134 -31.23 8.64 -19.60
CA GLU A 134 -30.92 7.34 -20.19
C GLU A 134 -32.08 6.35 -19.98
N SER A 135 -32.28 5.43 -20.92
CA SER A 135 -33.36 4.44 -20.86
C SER A 135 -33.25 3.46 -19.67
N TYR A 136 -32.05 3.35 -19.08
CA TYR A 136 -31.74 2.53 -17.93
C TYR A 136 -31.63 3.34 -16.62
N ALA A 137 -31.92 4.65 -16.64
CA ALA A 137 -31.67 5.57 -15.53
C ALA A 137 -32.38 5.14 -14.24
N ASP A 138 -33.65 4.74 -14.31
CA ASP A 138 -34.45 4.38 -13.12
C ASP A 138 -33.85 3.19 -12.36
N LYS A 139 -33.44 2.15 -13.10
CA LYS A 139 -32.84 0.95 -12.51
C LYS A 139 -31.51 1.25 -11.84
N VAL A 140 -30.64 2.01 -12.52
CA VAL A 140 -29.32 2.34 -11.98
C VAL A 140 -29.42 3.34 -10.83
N SER A 141 -30.36 4.30 -10.89
CA SER A 141 -30.60 5.27 -9.82
C SER A 141 -30.97 4.58 -8.51
N ALA A 142 -31.81 3.55 -8.54
CA ALA A 142 -32.14 2.77 -7.34
C ALA A 142 -30.90 2.13 -6.70
N MET A 143 -30.00 1.56 -7.51
CA MET A 143 -28.74 0.96 -7.01
C MET A 143 -27.79 2.03 -6.45
N ILE A 144 -27.76 3.23 -7.05
CA ILE A 144 -26.98 4.36 -6.54
C ILE A 144 -27.54 4.83 -5.20
N ASP A 145 -28.86 4.86 -5.05
CA ASP A 145 -29.52 5.28 -3.81
C ASP A 145 -29.27 4.28 -2.67
N GLU A 146 -29.41 2.97 -2.93
CA GLU A 146 -29.03 1.93 -1.96
C GLU A 146 -27.56 2.05 -1.52
N ARG A 147 -26.66 2.35 -2.47
CA ARG A 147 -25.25 2.55 -2.14
C ARG A 147 -25.05 3.83 -1.33
N SER A 148 -25.79 4.89 -1.63
CA SER A 148 -25.71 6.17 -0.92
C SER A 148 -26.20 6.02 0.53
N ASP A 149 -27.29 5.28 0.76
CA ASP A 149 -27.80 4.97 2.10
C ASP A 149 -26.78 4.18 2.93
N PHE A 150 -26.07 3.25 2.31
CA PHE A 150 -24.98 2.53 2.96
C PHE A 150 -23.82 3.46 3.34
N ILE A 151 -23.40 4.36 2.45
CA ILE A 151 -22.34 5.33 2.74
C ILE A 151 -22.75 6.28 3.87
N GLN A 152 -24.01 6.75 3.87
CA GLN A 152 -24.55 7.56 4.96
C GLN A 152 -24.53 6.80 6.29
N SER A 153 -24.86 5.50 6.29
CA SER A 153 -24.77 4.66 7.49
C SER A 153 -23.35 4.54 8.03
N LEU A 154 -22.33 4.48 7.15
CA LEU A 154 -20.93 4.54 7.55
C LEU A 154 -20.56 5.92 8.12
N GLY A 155 -21.08 7.00 7.55
CA GLY A 155 -20.92 8.36 8.08
C GLY A 155 -21.43 8.49 9.51
N LEU A 156 -22.66 8.02 9.77
CA LEU A 156 -23.25 7.99 11.11
C LEU A 156 -22.41 7.15 12.10
N TYR A 157 -21.80 6.06 11.62
CA TYR A 157 -20.89 5.27 12.44
C TYR A 157 -19.60 6.03 12.79
N VAL A 158 -19.02 6.78 11.85
CA VAL A 158 -17.86 7.64 12.12
C VAL A 158 -18.21 8.74 13.13
N ASP A 159 -19.37 9.38 13.00
CA ASP A 159 -19.84 10.40 13.96
C ASP A 159 -20.07 9.80 15.36
N LYS A 160 -20.55 8.55 15.43
CA LYS A 160 -20.68 7.82 16.68
C LYS A 160 -19.30 7.55 17.31
N ILE A 161 -18.29 7.16 16.53
CA ILE A 161 -16.93 6.97 17.05
C ILE A 161 -16.38 8.29 17.59
N GLU A 162 -16.52 9.38 16.83
CA GLU A 162 -16.04 10.70 17.22
C GLU A 162 -16.63 11.13 18.58
N SER A 163 -17.96 11.03 18.71
CA SER A 163 -18.67 11.39 19.94
C SER A 163 -18.35 10.46 21.12
N GLN A 164 -18.34 9.14 20.91
CA GLN A 164 -18.08 8.16 21.99
C GLN A 164 -16.63 8.15 22.46
N SER A 165 -15.69 8.49 21.58
CA SER A 165 -14.27 8.52 21.89
C SER A 165 -13.78 9.91 22.33
N LEU A 166 -14.69 10.90 22.41
CA LEU A 166 -14.38 12.29 22.77
C LEU A 166 -13.26 12.88 21.89
N ILE A 167 -13.29 12.62 20.59
CA ILE A 167 -12.30 13.12 19.64
C ILE A 167 -12.74 14.52 19.21
N ASP A 168 -11.86 15.52 19.36
CA ASP A 168 -12.12 16.88 18.87
C ASP A 168 -11.93 16.94 17.34
N PRO A 169 -12.99 17.21 16.56
CA PRO A 169 -12.88 17.36 15.11
C PRO A 169 -12.10 18.61 14.69
N CYS A 170 -11.95 19.58 15.58
CA CYS A 170 -11.26 20.84 15.36
C CYS A 170 -9.81 20.82 15.85
N ASP A 171 -9.23 19.67 16.19
CA ASP A 171 -7.81 19.58 16.55
C ASP A 171 -6.94 19.93 15.33
N ARG A 172 -6.62 21.22 15.22
CA ARG A 172 -5.87 21.82 14.10
C ARG A 172 -4.41 21.39 14.07
N ASN A 173 -3.92 20.67 15.08
CA ASN A 173 -2.52 20.32 15.17
C ASN A 173 -2.09 19.32 14.08
N THR A 174 -3.03 18.59 13.48
CA THR A 174 -2.72 17.53 12.49
C THR A 174 -3.84 17.34 11.44
N GLU A 175 -3.85 18.18 10.39
CA GLU A 175 -4.75 18.03 9.23
C GLU A 175 -4.38 16.79 8.39
N TRP A 176 -5.38 16.12 7.81
CA TRP A 176 -5.18 15.07 6.81
C TRP A 176 -4.85 15.66 5.43
N PRO A 177 -3.62 15.49 4.89
CA PRO A 177 -3.26 16.10 3.62
C PRO A 177 -4.01 15.44 2.46
N LYS A 178 -4.72 16.25 1.67
CA LYS A 178 -5.56 15.76 0.55
C LYS A 178 -4.76 15.00 -0.51
N SER A 179 -3.55 15.47 -0.86
CA SER A 179 -2.72 14.80 -1.86
C SER A 179 -1.66 13.91 -1.23
N LEU A 180 -1.39 12.78 -1.89
CA LEU A 180 -0.36 11.84 -1.43
C LEU A 180 1.03 12.50 -1.41
N PHE A 181 1.36 13.33 -2.40
CA PHE A 181 2.60 14.11 -2.41
C PHE A 181 2.81 14.91 -1.11
N LYS A 182 1.76 15.55 -0.58
CA LYS A 182 1.85 16.31 0.67
C LYS A 182 2.12 15.43 1.89
N ARG A 183 1.69 14.16 1.87
CA ARG A 183 2.02 13.18 2.93
C ARG A 183 3.48 12.78 2.86
N PHE A 184 4.00 12.51 1.67
CA PHE A 184 5.45 12.28 1.46
C PHE A 184 6.28 13.49 1.89
N GLU A 185 5.85 14.69 1.51
CA GLU A 185 6.51 15.95 1.90
C GLU A 185 6.55 16.13 3.43
N ALA A 186 5.42 15.92 4.10
CA ALA A 186 5.34 16.05 5.56
C ALA A 186 6.23 15.05 6.30
N MET A 187 6.50 13.88 5.71
CA MET A 187 7.41 12.87 6.28
C MET A 187 8.87 13.04 5.84
N GLY A 188 9.21 14.10 5.09
CA GLY A 188 10.56 14.31 4.59
C GLY A 188 10.98 13.32 3.49
N ARG A 189 10.02 12.64 2.84
CA ARG A 189 10.23 11.58 1.85
C ARG A 189 9.94 12.05 0.40
N LYS A 190 10.20 13.31 0.08
CA LYS A 190 9.87 13.86 -1.27
C LYS A 190 10.57 13.10 -2.40
N THR A 191 11.82 12.71 -2.21
CA THR A 191 12.58 11.93 -3.21
C THR A 191 11.89 10.59 -3.50
N ASP A 192 11.49 9.88 -2.45
CA ASP A 192 10.78 8.60 -2.54
C ASP A 192 9.45 8.70 -3.31
N TYR A 193 8.77 9.86 -3.25
CA TYR A 193 7.58 10.09 -4.08
C TYR A 193 7.91 10.01 -5.57
N TYR A 194 8.99 10.66 -6.01
CA TYR A 194 9.37 10.68 -7.43
C TYR A 194 9.96 9.34 -7.88
N GLU A 195 10.84 8.77 -7.06
CA GLU A 195 11.59 7.56 -7.42
C GLU A 195 10.76 6.30 -7.35
N SER A 196 9.86 6.20 -6.36
CA SER A 196 9.05 4.99 -6.14
C SER A 196 7.61 5.18 -6.58
N TYR A 197 6.88 6.12 -5.97
CA TYR A 197 5.43 6.20 -6.18
C TYR A 197 5.07 6.72 -7.58
N HIS A 198 5.63 7.84 -8.02
CA HIS A 198 5.30 8.46 -9.31
C HIS A 198 5.64 7.52 -10.47
N ARG A 199 6.81 6.86 -10.39
CA ARG A 199 7.24 5.89 -11.40
C ARG A 199 6.33 4.66 -11.46
N LEU A 200 5.96 4.09 -10.31
CA LEU A 200 4.97 3.00 -10.24
C LEU A 200 3.56 3.44 -10.66
N SER A 201 3.20 4.71 -10.41
CA SER A 201 1.92 5.27 -10.85
C SER A 201 1.83 5.30 -12.36
N GLY A 202 2.94 5.60 -13.06
CA GLY A 202 3.04 5.40 -14.50
C GLY A 202 2.76 3.94 -14.87
N ALA A 203 3.58 3.01 -14.35
CA ALA A 203 3.53 1.59 -14.70
C ALA A 203 2.20 0.87 -14.40
N SER A 204 1.45 1.32 -13.38
CA SER A 204 0.17 0.72 -12.99
C SER A 204 -0.98 0.93 -13.99
N HIS A 205 -0.81 1.84 -14.94
CA HIS A 205 -1.73 2.07 -16.06
C HIS A 205 -1.06 1.55 -17.32
N LEU A 206 -1.76 0.82 -18.20
CA LEU A 206 -1.22 0.34 -19.49
C LEU A 206 -0.34 1.42 -20.14
N THR A 207 0.99 1.31 -20.00
CA THR A 207 1.85 2.44 -20.33
C THR A 207 2.12 2.46 -21.82
N GLY A 208 2.17 3.68 -22.36
CA GLY A 208 2.74 3.88 -23.68
C GLY A 208 4.20 3.42 -23.74
N GLU A 209 4.96 3.58 -22.65
CA GLU A 209 6.37 3.19 -22.57
C GLU A 209 6.56 1.67 -22.80
N ASP A 210 5.90 0.81 -22.02
CA ASP A 210 6.04 -0.65 -22.16
C ASP A 210 5.57 -1.14 -23.53
N THR A 211 4.49 -0.54 -24.05
CA THR A 211 3.96 -0.87 -25.38
C THR A 211 4.94 -0.44 -26.48
N LEU A 212 5.52 0.76 -26.37
CA LEU A 212 6.52 1.26 -27.31
C LEU A 212 7.79 0.41 -27.24
N LEU A 213 8.26 0.06 -26.05
CA LEU A 213 9.42 -0.83 -25.87
C LEU A 213 9.17 -2.21 -26.48
N TRP A 214 7.97 -2.77 -26.29
CA TRP A 214 7.59 -4.02 -26.95
C TRP A 214 7.59 -3.89 -28.48
N LEU A 215 6.96 -2.85 -29.03
CA LEU A 215 6.94 -2.60 -30.48
C LEU A 215 8.34 -2.42 -31.06
N ILE A 216 9.18 -1.61 -30.42
CA ILE A 216 10.59 -1.42 -30.77
C ILE A 216 11.33 -2.77 -30.74
N SER A 217 11.06 -3.60 -29.73
CA SER A 217 11.70 -4.92 -29.61
C SER A 217 11.35 -5.87 -30.76
N LEU A 218 10.24 -5.67 -31.48
CA LEU A 218 9.87 -6.52 -32.61
C LEU A 218 10.91 -6.46 -33.74
N GLU A 219 11.55 -5.31 -33.93
CA GLU A 219 12.53 -5.04 -34.98
C GLU A 219 13.98 -5.36 -34.56
N MET A 220 14.21 -5.66 -33.27
CA MET A 220 15.55 -5.89 -32.72
C MET A 220 16.06 -7.34 -32.90
N PRO A 221 17.38 -7.56 -32.89
CA PRO A 221 17.97 -8.90 -32.76
C PRO A 221 17.51 -9.63 -31.47
N ILE A 222 17.45 -10.95 -31.50
CA ILE A 222 16.94 -11.78 -30.40
C ILE A 222 17.70 -11.53 -29.08
N GLU A 223 19.01 -11.28 -29.14
CA GLU A 223 19.85 -11.00 -27.98
C GLU A 223 19.40 -9.72 -27.26
N GLN A 224 19.00 -8.69 -28.02
CA GLN A 224 18.50 -7.44 -27.46
C GLN A 224 17.11 -7.62 -26.84
N LYS A 225 16.22 -8.38 -27.47
CA LYS A 225 14.89 -8.71 -26.91
C LYS A 225 15.03 -9.41 -25.55
N ILE A 226 15.92 -10.40 -25.48
CA ILE A 226 16.20 -11.13 -24.23
C ILE A 226 16.76 -10.19 -23.16
N LYS A 227 17.67 -9.27 -23.53
CA LYS A 227 18.22 -8.29 -22.60
C LYS A 227 17.12 -7.37 -22.03
N MET A 228 16.27 -6.81 -22.89
CA MET A 228 15.15 -5.96 -22.47
C MET A 228 14.18 -6.70 -21.54
N ALA A 229 13.84 -7.95 -21.87
CA ALA A 229 12.95 -8.76 -21.03
C ALA A 229 13.56 -9.02 -19.63
N LYS A 230 14.87 -9.30 -19.57
CA LYS A 230 15.58 -9.48 -18.29
C LYS A 230 15.59 -8.20 -17.46
N GLU A 231 15.83 -7.06 -18.10
CA GLU A 231 15.85 -5.75 -17.45
C GLU A 231 14.48 -5.40 -16.86
N ALA A 232 13.41 -5.56 -17.65
CA ALA A 232 12.04 -5.36 -17.18
C ALA A 232 11.71 -6.23 -15.96
N TRP A 233 12.09 -7.51 -15.99
CA TRP A 233 11.86 -8.41 -14.87
C TRP A 233 12.64 -8.04 -13.60
N ALA A 234 13.92 -7.69 -13.79
CA ALA A 234 14.78 -7.23 -12.70
C ALA A 234 14.23 -5.94 -12.08
N TYR A 235 13.72 -5.03 -12.90
CA TYR A 235 13.06 -3.81 -12.48
C TYR A 235 11.81 -4.07 -11.63
N SER A 236 10.86 -4.89 -12.10
CA SER A 236 9.65 -5.21 -11.31
C SER A 236 9.98 -5.89 -9.98
N THR A 237 11.01 -6.75 -9.98
CA THR A 237 11.51 -7.41 -8.76
C THR A 237 12.13 -6.38 -7.80
N MET A 238 12.93 -5.45 -8.33
CA MET A 238 13.53 -4.35 -7.55
C MET A 238 12.45 -3.47 -6.93
N MET A 239 11.45 -3.06 -7.71
CA MET A 239 10.35 -2.21 -7.24
C MET A 239 9.48 -2.90 -6.19
N SER A 240 9.25 -4.20 -6.32
CA SER A 240 8.54 -4.99 -5.30
C SER A 240 9.29 -4.98 -3.95
N ARG A 241 10.63 -5.08 -3.98
CA ARG A 241 11.47 -5.00 -2.77
C ARG A 241 11.49 -3.59 -2.16
N ILE A 242 11.50 -2.56 -3.00
CA ILE A 242 11.35 -1.17 -2.56
C ILE A 242 9.98 -1.01 -1.87
N ALA A 243 8.89 -1.48 -2.47
CA ALA A 243 7.56 -1.44 -1.86
C ALA A 243 7.50 -2.18 -0.51
N CYS A 244 8.12 -3.36 -0.40
CA CYS A 244 8.26 -4.06 0.88
C CYS A 244 9.02 -3.23 1.94
N THR A 245 9.97 -2.39 1.52
CA THR A 245 10.69 -1.50 2.44
C THR A 245 9.74 -0.46 3.05
N PHE A 246 8.80 0.08 2.25
CA PHE A 246 7.76 0.97 2.78
C PHE A 246 6.84 0.25 3.76
N PHE A 247 6.49 -1.01 3.51
CA PHE A 247 5.69 -1.79 4.46
C PHE A 247 6.43 -1.98 5.80
N VAL A 248 7.72 -2.31 5.76
CA VAL A 248 8.56 -2.40 6.98
C VAL A 248 8.62 -1.06 7.70
N ASP A 249 8.74 0.06 6.96
CA ASP A 249 8.71 1.40 7.55
C ASP A 249 7.35 1.72 8.20
N ALA A 250 6.23 1.28 7.60
CA ALA A 250 4.90 1.43 8.19
C ALA A 250 4.72 0.61 9.46
N ALA A 251 5.20 -0.63 9.48
CA ALA A 251 5.25 -1.46 10.69
C ALA A 251 6.07 -0.79 11.79
N ALA A 252 7.25 -0.24 11.46
CA ALA A 252 8.11 0.50 12.38
C ALA A 252 7.43 1.77 12.91
N ALA A 253 6.81 2.55 12.02
CA ALA A 253 6.06 3.74 12.38
C ALA A 253 4.95 3.44 13.40
N CYS A 254 4.20 2.35 13.19
CA CYS A 254 3.17 1.91 14.11
C CYS A 254 3.73 1.60 15.51
N VAL A 255 4.75 0.76 15.62
CA VAL A 255 5.26 0.37 16.94
C VAL A 255 5.99 1.52 17.66
N ILE A 256 6.69 2.40 16.92
CA ILE A 256 7.29 3.63 17.47
C ILE A 256 6.21 4.57 17.99
N GLY A 257 5.12 4.73 17.24
CA GLY A 257 3.98 5.58 17.60
C GLY A 257 3.33 5.18 18.93
N TYR A 258 3.57 3.96 19.40
CA TYR A 258 3.13 3.46 20.70
C TYR A 258 4.30 3.08 21.63
N GLY A 259 5.40 3.82 21.54
CA GLY A 259 6.44 3.84 22.58
C GLY A 259 7.43 2.68 22.54
N ARG A 260 7.49 1.89 21.46
CA ARG A 260 8.51 0.85 21.33
C ARG A 260 9.90 1.48 21.29
N SER A 261 10.73 1.19 22.29
CA SER A 261 12.01 1.84 22.53
C SER A 261 13.12 1.46 21.54
N SER A 262 13.06 0.25 20.97
CA SER A 262 14.01 -0.24 19.97
C SER A 262 13.29 -0.88 18.79
N ASN A 263 13.83 -0.66 17.59
CA ASN A 263 13.35 -1.25 16.33
C ASN A 263 14.51 -1.84 15.51
N GLU A 264 15.57 -2.29 16.18
CA GLU A 264 16.73 -2.89 15.51
C GLU A 264 16.35 -4.08 14.62
N ASP A 265 15.34 -4.85 15.01
CA ASP A 265 14.81 -5.96 14.24
C ASP A 265 14.22 -5.48 12.90
N LEU A 266 13.32 -4.50 12.92
CA LEU A 266 12.74 -3.90 11.71
C LEU A 266 13.81 -3.19 10.87
N GLN A 267 14.81 -2.56 11.48
CA GLN A 267 15.94 -1.98 10.77
C GLN A 267 16.80 -3.03 10.07
N LYS A 268 17.02 -4.20 10.68
CA LYS A 268 17.73 -5.32 10.03
C LYS A 268 16.95 -5.84 8.82
N LEU A 269 15.62 -5.94 8.90
CA LEU A 269 14.78 -6.30 7.75
C LEU A 269 14.90 -5.28 6.62
N LYS A 270 14.82 -3.99 6.95
CA LYS A 270 15.03 -2.89 5.99
C LYS A 270 16.41 -2.92 5.34
N GLN A 271 17.48 -3.15 6.11
CA GLN A 271 18.84 -3.29 5.58
C GLN A 271 19.00 -4.52 4.68
N SER A 272 18.32 -5.62 5.00
CA SER A 272 18.29 -6.81 4.15
C SER A 272 17.64 -6.52 2.80
N LEU A 273 16.47 -5.85 2.81
CA LEU A 273 15.79 -5.39 1.61
C LEU A 273 16.67 -4.41 0.82
N GLY A 274 17.30 -3.43 1.47
CA GLY A 274 18.17 -2.44 0.82
C GLY A 274 19.36 -3.08 0.10
N ARG A 275 20.03 -4.05 0.74
CA ARG A 275 21.10 -4.82 0.07
C ARG A 275 20.58 -5.64 -1.12
N SER A 276 19.39 -6.21 -0.98
CA SER A 276 18.74 -6.97 -2.04
C SER A 276 18.31 -6.09 -3.23
N VAL A 277 17.88 -4.85 -2.98
CA VAL A 277 17.63 -3.83 -4.02
C VAL A 277 18.93 -3.47 -4.73
N GLN A 278 20.00 -3.18 -3.99
CA GLN A 278 21.32 -2.86 -4.56
C GLN A 278 21.86 -3.99 -5.45
N SER A 279 21.66 -5.25 -5.05
CA SER A 279 22.16 -6.40 -5.83
C SER A 279 21.50 -6.56 -7.20
N ILE A 280 20.29 -6.04 -7.41
CA ILE A 280 19.53 -6.19 -8.66
C ILE A 280 19.44 -4.90 -9.48
N ALA A 281 19.79 -3.75 -8.91
CA ALA A 281 19.62 -2.45 -9.55
C ALA A 281 20.37 -2.31 -10.88
N LYS A 282 21.58 -2.86 -10.99
CA LYS A 282 22.33 -2.92 -12.26
C LYS A 282 21.58 -3.72 -13.34
N GLU A 283 20.97 -4.84 -12.96
CA GLU A 283 20.17 -5.66 -13.88
C GLU A 283 18.87 -4.96 -14.27
N ALA A 284 18.32 -4.13 -13.37
CA ALA A 284 17.14 -3.31 -13.57
C ALA A 284 17.38 -2.00 -14.36
N GLY A 285 18.60 -1.78 -14.88
CA GLY A 285 18.92 -0.58 -15.66
C GLY A 285 18.96 0.72 -14.83
N VAL A 286 19.06 0.62 -13.49
CA VAL A 286 19.09 1.80 -12.61
C VAL A 286 20.54 2.17 -12.27
N PRO A 287 20.99 3.40 -12.57
CA PRO A 287 22.33 3.86 -12.23
C PRO A 287 22.51 3.98 -10.71
N HIS A 288 23.70 3.61 -10.23
CA HIS A 288 24.12 3.71 -8.83
C HIS A 288 24.80 5.05 -8.52
#